data_AF-A0A2V7MF62-F1
#
_entry.id   AF-A0A2V7MF62-F1
#
_cell.length_a   1.000
_cell.length_b   1.000
_cell.length_c   1.000
_cell.angle_alpha   90.00
_cell.angle_beta   90.00
_cell.angle_gamma   90.00
#
_symmetry.space_group_name_H-M   'P 1'
#
loop_
_entity.id
_entity.type
_entity.pdbx_description
1 polymer ?
#
loop_
_entity_poly.entity_id
_entity_poly.type
_entity_poly.pdbx_seq_one_letter_code
_entity_poly.pdbx_strand_id
1 'polypeptide(L)'
;MGKAKSLRARVPSYVGPDGGETPERAALVCQIADLETIVVPNEAQALLLENNLIKEHRPRFNIRLTDDKSYPRIAVTLGEPFPRVLVTRRVTIPGARYFGPYTDVATLRQTLKIIRRIFTVRSCHWDLPREAPDRPCLDYHIERCRAPCVALQSAADYRRMIDDVVVFLEGKTVDVRIGLRERMLQASRQLDFERAAQVRDALKWLDQLEQPQAVELVGGGDADAVGLARDGDDVCGVVLRVRDGKLIARDHWFLENAEHETEGAILSTFLVRCYLPLEVRARTVLLPFAPLPEDLASLTQLAPAVDWHVPQRGTNAKLAQLADQNARHLLDSLKIESFDIDERAADPVFALGRDLGLTVVPRAFVCIDISTNQGRDTVGSLVWFEGGRPKKAEYRRFKIKGAPQDDFAAVHEVVTRYLTRRIAEDQPLPDLMVIDGGKGQLGAALDAARAAGREQLPIVSLAKREEEIYLPGRAEA
;
A
#
# COMPACT_ATOMS: atom_id res chain seq x y z
N MET A 1 29.23 1.02 -5.61
CA MET A 1 30.13 1.47 -4.51
C MET A 1 30.29 0.31 -3.55
N GLY A 2 31.47 0.10 -2.97
CA GLY A 2 31.73 -1.10 -2.17
C GLY A 2 32.96 -1.00 -1.28
N LYS A 3 32.96 -1.70 -0.14
CA LYS A 3 34.16 -1.92 0.69
C LYS A 3 34.95 -3.16 0.25
N ALA A 4 36.28 -3.11 0.39
CA ALA A 4 37.15 -4.26 0.10
C ALA A 4 38.42 -4.22 0.96
N LYS A 5 38.75 -5.34 1.62
CA LYS A 5 40.04 -5.53 2.29
C LYS A 5 41.19 -5.75 1.31
N SER A 6 40.89 -6.45 0.21
CA SER A 6 41.84 -6.75 -0.86
C SER A 6 41.14 -6.64 -2.21
N LEU A 7 41.56 -5.66 -3.02
CA LEU A 7 41.06 -5.50 -4.39
C LEU A 7 41.40 -6.71 -5.25
N ARG A 8 42.54 -7.36 -5.01
CA ARG A 8 42.95 -8.59 -5.70
C ARG A 8 41.95 -9.73 -5.49
N ALA A 9 41.32 -9.80 -4.32
CA ALA A 9 40.28 -10.79 -4.04
C ALA A 9 38.88 -10.31 -4.48
N ARG A 10 38.60 -9.00 -4.36
CA ARG A 10 37.28 -8.42 -4.61
C ARG A 10 36.98 -8.20 -6.08
N VAL A 11 37.91 -7.72 -6.89
CA VAL A 11 37.65 -7.43 -8.32
C VAL A 11 37.28 -8.71 -9.09
N PRO A 12 38.00 -9.84 -8.93
CA PRO A 12 37.62 -11.09 -9.59
C PRO A 12 36.24 -11.62 -9.21
N SER A 13 35.68 -11.27 -8.03
CA SER A 13 34.33 -11.70 -7.67
C SER A 13 33.22 -11.02 -8.48
N TYR A 14 33.54 -9.96 -9.23
CA TYR A 14 32.60 -9.30 -10.15
C TYR A 14 32.81 -9.72 -11.63
N VAL A 15 34.05 -10.04 -12.02
CA VAL A 15 34.43 -10.29 -13.44
C VAL A 15 34.87 -11.74 -13.73
N GLY A 16 34.95 -12.60 -12.72
CA GLY A 16 35.32 -14.01 -12.88
C GLY A 16 34.20 -14.85 -13.52
N PRO A 17 34.49 -16.12 -13.88
CA PRO A 17 33.51 -17.03 -14.51
C PRO A 17 32.27 -17.29 -13.64
N ASP A 18 32.39 -17.20 -12.31
CA ASP A 18 31.28 -17.26 -11.34
C ASP A 18 30.76 -15.86 -10.93
N GLY A 19 31.36 -14.77 -11.45
CA GLY A 19 31.04 -13.38 -11.10
C GLY A 19 29.73 -12.86 -11.69
N GLY A 20 29.06 -13.66 -12.52
CA GLY A 20 27.78 -13.38 -13.17
C GLY A 20 26.57 -14.06 -12.54
N GLU A 21 26.68 -14.56 -11.30
CA GLU A 21 25.60 -15.33 -10.66
C GLU A 21 24.26 -14.59 -10.56
N THR A 22 24.25 -13.25 -10.63
CA THR A 22 23.02 -12.46 -10.50
C THR A 22 22.82 -11.49 -11.67
N PRO A 23 21.58 -11.34 -12.20
CA PRO A 23 21.27 -10.43 -13.30
C PRO A 23 21.72 -8.99 -13.04
N GLU A 24 21.67 -8.56 -11.78
CA GLU A 24 22.09 -7.23 -11.35
C GLU A 24 23.60 -7.03 -11.40
N ARG A 25 24.39 -8.03 -10.96
CA ARG A 25 25.85 -7.96 -11.06
C ARG A 25 26.30 -7.96 -12.51
N ALA A 26 25.69 -8.78 -13.36
CA ALA A 26 25.93 -8.76 -14.80
C ALA A 26 25.60 -7.39 -15.40
N ALA A 27 24.44 -6.80 -15.04
CA ALA A 27 24.04 -5.47 -15.49
C ALA A 27 24.96 -4.35 -14.98
N LEU A 28 25.46 -4.46 -13.74
CA LEU A 28 26.46 -3.55 -13.17
C LEU A 28 27.75 -3.63 -13.98
N VAL A 29 28.30 -4.83 -14.19
CA VAL A 29 29.57 -5.04 -14.90
C VAL A 29 29.52 -4.49 -16.32
N CYS A 30 28.41 -4.68 -17.04
CA CYS A 30 28.20 -4.10 -18.37
C CYS A 30 28.18 -2.57 -18.40
N GLN A 31 27.99 -1.91 -17.24
CA GLN A 31 27.93 -0.45 -17.11
C GLN A 31 29.21 0.16 -16.48
N ILE A 32 30.21 -0.66 -16.12
CA ILE A 32 31.47 -0.16 -15.56
C ILE A 32 32.31 0.46 -16.68
N ALA A 33 32.61 1.76 -16.56
CA ALA A 33 33.53 2.45 -17.46
C ALA A 33 34.90 2.72 -16.81
N ASP A 34 34.93 2.92 -15.49
CA ASP A 34 36.15 3.24 -14.74
C ASP A 34 36.05 2.73 -13.29
N LEU A 35 37.18 2.62 -12.59
CA LEU A 35 37.29 2.20 -11.20
C LEU A 35 38.16 3.18 -10.40
N GLU A 36 37.51 3.92 -9.49
CA GLU A 36 38.19 4.78 -8.52
C GLU A 36 38.26 4.12 -7.13
N THR A 37 39.34 4.38 -6.38
CA THR A 37 39.57 3.79 -5.06
C THR A 37 39.98 4.83 -4.03
N ILE A 38 39.39 4.76 -2.84
CA ILE A 38 39.75 5.59 -1.69
C ILE A 38 40.35 4.68 -0.62
N VAL A 39 41.62 4.92 -0.26
CA VAL A 39 42.31 4.15 0.78
C VAL A 39 41.92 4.70 2.15
N VAL A 40 41.54 3.80 3.06
CA VAL A 40 41.16 4.13 4.43
C VAL A 40 42.01 3.35 5.44
N PRO A 41 42.31 3.93 6.62
CA PRO A 41 43.11 3.32 7.67
C PRO A 41 42.65 1.94 8.18
N ASN A 42 41.34 1.68 8.23
CA ASN A 42 40.79 0.43 8.76
C ASN A 42 39.40 0.09 8.17
N GLU A 43 38.95 -1.13 8.43
CA GLU A 43 37.66 -1.67 7.94
C GLU A 43 36.45 -0.89 8.46
N ALA A 44 36.48 -0.41 9.71
CA ALA A 44 35.43 0.42 10.28
C ALA A 44 35.26 1.77 9.56
N GLN A 45 36.37 2.43 9.19
CA GLN A 45 36.33 3.65 8.38
C GLN A 45 35.90 3.37 6.94
N ALA A 46 36.25 2.20 6.38
CA ALA A 46 35.74 1.78 5.08
C ALA A 46 34.21 1.66 5.08
N LEU A 47 33.66 1.04 6.12
CA LEU A 47 32.22 0.83 6.30
C LEU A 47 31.46 2.17 6.48
N LEU A 48 32.03 3.11 7.22
CA LEU A 48 31.45 4.46 7.35
C LEU A 48 31.51 5.25 6.05
N LEU A 49 32.67 5.25 5.38
CA LEU A 49 32.86 5.98 4.12
C LEU A 49 31.94 5.44 3.03
N GLU A 50 31.81 4.12 2.92
CA GLU A 50 30.85 3.46 2.03
C GLU A 50 29.43 3.96 2.30
N ASN A 51 28.99 3.96 3.56
CA ASN A 51 27.66 4.45 3.91
C ASN A 51 27.45 5.91 3.47
N ASN A 52 28.44 6.78 3.69
CA ASN A 52 28.38 8.18 3.29
C ASN A 52 28.30 8.35 1.78
N LEU A 53 29.14 7.63 1.02
CA LEU A 53 29.12 7.68 -0.45
C LEU A 53 27.81 7.13 -1.04
N ILE A 54 27.25 6.06 -0.46
CA ILE A 54 25.94 5.54 -0.90
C ILE A 54 24.83 6.55 -0.58
N LYS A 55 24.90 7.26 0.56
CA LYS A 55 23.93 8.32 0.90
C LYS A 55 24.02 9.50 -0.07
N GLU A 56 25.24 9.93 -0.40
CA GLU A 56 25.52 11.07 -1.28
C GLU A 56 25.14 10.78 -2.73
N HIS A 57 25.60 9.66 -3.29
CA HIS A 57 25.48 9.37 -4.72
C HIS A 57 24.28 8.47 -5.08
N ARG A 58 23.62 7.86 -4.09
CA ARG A 58 22.44 6.98 -4.26
C ARG A 58 22.57 5.98 -5.42
N PRO A 59 23.67 5.22 -5.51
CA PRO A 59 23.94 4.32 -6.62
C PRO A 59 22.85 3.25 -6.80
N ARG A 60 22.54 2.92 -8.05
CA ARG A 60 21.40 2.07 -8.44
C ARG A 60 21.43 0.66 -7.85
N PHE A 61 22.60 0.05 -7.75
CA PHE A 61 22.78 -1.38 -7.40
C PHE A 61 23.12 -1.64 -5.93
N ASN A 62 23.18 -0.61 -5.09
CA ASN A 62 23.45 -0.79 -3.66
C ASN A 62 22.13 -0.91 -2.89
N ILE A 63 22.15 -1.62 -1.75
CA ILE A 63 21.03 -1.63 -0.79
C ILE A 63 20.72 -0.18 -0.41
N ARG A 64 19.46 0.21 -0.54
CA ARG A 64 19.00 1.55 -0.25
C ARG A 64 17.94 1.51 0.84
N LEU A 65 17.95 2.54 1.68
CA LEU A 65 16.74 2.89 2.39
C LEU A 65 15.71 3.27 1.34
N THR A 66 14.54 2.65 1.42
CA THR A 66 13.36 3.07 0.68
C THR A 66 13.22 4.59 0.87
N ASP A 67 13.22 5.35 -0.22
CA ASP A 67 13.16 6.83 -0.19
C ASP A 67 11.89 7.25 0.58
N ASP A 68 11.89 8.42 1.24
CA ASP A 68 10.69 9.00 1.89
C ASP A 68 9.47 9.12 0.95
N LYS A 69 9.65 8.85 -0.34
CA LYS A 69 8.62 8.75 -1.38
C LYS A 69 7.71 7.53 -1.21
N SER A 70 8.07 6.55 -0.39
CA SER A 70 7.21 5.40 -0.07
C SER A 70 6.31 5.64 1.14
N TYR A 71 6.73 6.54 2.05
CA TYR A 71 5.91 6.92 3.18
C TYR A 71 4.73 7.78 2.75
N PRO A 72 3.50 7.38 3.10
CA PRO A 72 2.32 8.14 2.74
C PRO A 72 2.30 9.48 3.49
N ARG A 73 1.76 10.48 2.81
CA ARG A 73 1.53 11.83 3.28
C ARG A 73 0.04 12.11 3.22
N ILE A 74 -0.41 13.02 4.07
CA ILE A 74 -1.74 13.61 3.93
C ILE A 74 -1.58 14.87 3.06
N ALA A 75 -2.34 14.97 1.97
CA ALA A 75 -2.40 16.15 1.11
C ALA A 75 -3.75 16.85 1.28
N VAL A 76 -3.72 18.16 1.49
CA VAL A 76 -4.90 19.03 1.55
C VAL A 76 -4.92 19.92 0.31
N THR A 77 -5.91 19.77 -0.56
CA THR A 77 -5.95 20.44 -1.88
C THR A 77 -6.47 21.89 -1.80
N LEU A 78 -5.68 22.78 -1.20
CA LEU A 78 -6.04 24.18 -0.94
C LEU A 78 -6.32 25.03 -2.19
N GLY A 79 -5.88 24.55 -3.36
CA GLY A 79 -6.18 25.16 -4.66
C GLY A 79 -7.60 24.91 -5.18
N GLU A 80 -8.36 24.01 -4.56
CA GLU A 80 -9.76 23.73 -4.94
C GLU A 80 -10.73 24.64 -4.16
N PRO A 81 -11.90 25.01 -4.74
CA PRO A 81 -12.95 25.74 -4.02
C PRO A 81 -13.44 24.99 -2.78
N PHE A 82 -13.48 23.66 -2.85
CA PHE A 82 -13.81 22.77 -1.75
C PHE A 82 -12.68 21.76 -1.54
N PRO A 83 -11.63 22.11 -0.77
CA PRO A 83 -10.43 21.30 -0.59
C PRO A 83 -10.71 19.88 -0.09
N ARG A 84 -9.94 18.92 -0.59
CA ARG A 84 -9.98 17.51 -0.23
C ARG A 84 -8.80 17.16 0.66
N VAL A 85 -9.01 16.20 1.57
CA VAL A 85 -7.96 15.63 2.42
C VAL A 85 -7.69 14.20 1.94
N LEU A 86 -6.55 14.01 1.27
CA LEU A 86 -6.20 12.81 0.54
C LEU A 86 -4.93 12.16 1.10
N VAL A 87 -4.76 10.86 0.87
CA VAL A 87 -3.49 10.17 1.11
C VAL A 87 -2.74 10.10 -0.19
N THR A 88 -1.48 10.52 -0.19
CA THR A 88 -0.61 10.38 -1.36
C THR A 88 0.81 10.07 -0.94
N ARG A 89 1.49 9.25 -1.73
CA ARG A 89 2.93 9.02 -1.61
C ARG A 89 3.75 10.01 -2.43
N ARG A 90 3.12 10.70 -3.39
CA ARG A 90 3.78 11.64 -4.33
C ARG A 90 3.33 13.08 -4.09
N VAL A 91 4.28 14.01 -4.16
CA VAL A 91 4.03 15.46 -4.07
C VAL A 91 3.78 16.02 -5.47
N THR A 92 2.63 15.68 -6.05
CA THR A 92 2.33 15.96 -7.48
C THR A 92 1.08 16.80 -7.71
N ILE A 93 0.27 17.02 -6.67
CA ILE A 93 -0.96 17.82 -6.75
C ILE A 93 -0.60 19.31 -6.61
N PRO A 94 -0.84 20.14 -7.64
CA PRO A 94 -0.58 21.57 -7.60
C PRO A 94 -1.46 22.29 -6.57
N GLY A 95 -0.90 23.24 -5.82
CA GLY A 95 -1.65 24.02 -4.82
C GLY A 95 -2.10 23.21 -3.59
N ALA A 96 -1.68 21.96 -3.46
CA ALA A 96 -1.92 21.16 -2.27
C ALA A 96 -0.85 21.39 -1.20
N ARG A 97 -1.25 21.33 0.06
CA ARG A 97 -0.36 21.34 1.22
C ARG A 97 -0.18 19.93 1.75
N TYR A 98 1.06 19.53 2.03
CA TYR A 98 1.40 18.16 2.39
C TYR A 98 1.86 18.07 3.85
N PHE A 99 1.45 16.98 4.51
CA PHE A 99 1.71 16.69 5.92
C PHE A 99 2.24 15.25 6.06
N GLY A 100 3.25 15.05 6.90
CA GLY A 100 4.04 13.81 6.95
C GLY A 100 5.48 14.03 6.50
N PRO A 101 6.26 12.98 6.19
CA PRO A 101 5.88 11.58 5.96
C PRO A 101 5.43 10.85 7.23
N TYR A 102 4.40 10.01 7.11
CA TYR A 102 3.99 9.11 8.19
C TYR A 102 4.75 7.79 8.06
N THR A 103 5.56 7.46 9.07
CA THR A 103 6.34 6.21 9.12
C THR A 103 5.45 4.99 9.33
N ASP A 104 4.29 5.17 9.96
CA ASP A 104 3.29 4.13 10.17
C ASP A 104 1.95 4.50 9.51
N VAL A 105 1.48 3.60 8.64
CA VAL A 105 0.21 3.74 7.93
C VAL A 105 -0.98 3.64 8.89
N ALA A 106 -0.86 2.89 9.99
CA ALA A 106 -1.90 2.81 11.00
C ALA A 106 -2.07 4.16 11.69
N THR A 107 -0.96 4.81 12.09
CA THR A 107 -0.95 6.19 12.61
C THR A 107 -1.58 7.16 11.62
N LEU A 108 -1.22 7.11 10.33
CA LEU A 108 -1.84 7.95 9.30
C LEU A 108 -3.36 7.71 9.18
N ARG A 109 -3.79 6.46 9.10
CA ARG A 109 -5.21 6.09 9.01
C ARG A 109 -5.97 6.54 10.25
N GLN A 110 -5.34 6.47 11.41
CA GLN A 110 -5.88 6.93 12.67
C GLN A 110 -6.02 8.45 12.69
N THR A 111 -5.00 9.20 12.25
CA THR A 111 -5.08 10.66 12.05
C THR A 111 -6.23 11.03 11.11
N LEU A 112 -6.39 10.34 9.98
CA LEU A 112 -7.50 10.58 9.07
C LEU A 112 -8.86 10.21 9.66
N LYS A 113 -8.93 9.14 10.46
CA LYS A 113 -10.15 8.73 11.15
C LYS A 113 -10.57 9.79 12.17
N ILE A 114 -9.61 10.39 12.88
CA ILE A 114 -9.83 11.51 13.79
C ILE A 114 -10.36 12.71 13.00
N ILE A 115 -9.66 13.11 11.94
CA ILE A 115 -10.06 14.23 11.09
C ILE A 115 -11.48 14.06 10.57
N ARG A 116 -11.82 12.90 9.99
CA ARG A 116 -13.16 12.62 9.44
C ARG A 116 -14.27 12.48 10.48
N ARG A 117 -13.92 12.47 11.78
CA ARG A 117 -14.88 12.41 12.88
C ARG A 117 -15.09 13.77 13.54
N ILE A 118 -14.06 14.60 13.57
CA ILE A 118 -14.12 15.98 14.08
C ILE A 118 -14.67 16.92 13.00
N PHE A 119 -14.25 16.69 11.76
CA PHE A 119 -14.50 17.57 10.63
C PHE A 119 -15.31 16.84 9.57
N THR A 120 -16.31 17.55 9.03
CA THR A 120 -17.18 17.07 7.94
C THR A 120 -16.51 17.23 6.58
N VAL A 121 -15.27 16.76 6.46
CA VAL A 121 -14.49 16.82 5.22
C VAL A 121 -15.09 15.90 4.17
N ARG A 122 -15.07 16.36 2.92
CA ARG A 122 -15.67 15.62 1.83
C ARG A 122 -14.81 14.41 1.47
N SER A 123 -15.46 13.29 1.19
CA SER A 123 -14.85 12.06 0.69
C SER A 123 -15.00 11.90 -0.83
N CYS A 124 -15.92 12.65 -1.44
CA CYS A 124 -16.30 12.52 -2.84
C CYS A 124 -15.26 13.11 -3.80
N HIS A 125 -15.17 12.52 -5.00
CA HIS A 125 -14.18 12.88 -6.01
C HIS A 125 -14.51 14.13 -6.84
N TRP A 126 -15.79 14.50 -6.96
CA TRP A 126 -16.33 15.54 -7.87
C TRP A 126 -15.52 16.86 -7.96
N ASP A 127 -15.36 17.41 -9.16
CA ASP A 127 -14.81 18.77 -9.31
C ASP A 127 -15.89 19.83 -8.94
N LEU A 128 -15.96 20.23 -7.67
CA LEU A 128 -16.99 21.17 -7.19
C LEU A 128 -16.55 22.63 -7.37
N PRO A 129 -17.44 23.53 -7.86
CA PRO A 129 -18.88 23.31 -8.08
C PRO A 129 -19.27 22.81 -9.49
N ARG A 130 -18.33 22.48 -10.38
CA ARG A 130 -18.58 22.17 -11.80
C ARG A 130 -19.34 20.85 -12.02
N GLU A 131 -19.02 19.84 -11.22
CA GLU A 131 -19.60 18.48 -11.28
C GLU A 131 -20.55 18.24 -10.08
N ALA A 132 -21.31 19.27 -9.69
CA ALA A 132 -22.25 19.18 -8.59
C ALA A 132 -23.40 18.20 -8.89
N PRO A 133 -23.58 17.10 -8.13
CA PRO A 133 -24.76 16.25 -8.25
C PRO A 133 -26.03 16.96 -7.76
N ASP A 134 -27.19 16.55 -8.29
CA ASP A 134 -28.50 17.14 -7.95
C ASP A 134 -28.96 16.85 -6.50
N ARG A 135 -28.42 15.80 -5.87
CA ARG A 135 -28.84 15.35 -4.53
C ARG A 135 -27.63 15.05 -3.64
N PRO A 136 -27.75 15.28 -2.32
CA PRO A 136 -26.70 14.92 -1.39
C PRO A 136 -26.55 13.40 -1.30
N CYS A 137 -25.30 12.95 -1.07
CA CYS A 137 -24.98 11.53 -0.93
C CYS A 137 -25.22 11.01 0.49
N LEU A 138 -25.00 9.71 0.71
CA LEU A 138 -25.13 9.07 2.01
C LEU A 138 -24.34 9.78 3.12
N ASP A 139 -23.10 10.23 2.84
CA ASP A 139 -22.24 10.91 3.83
C ASP A 139 -22.88 12.16 4.44
N TYR A 140 -23.80 12.81 3.71
CA TYR A 140 -24.62 13.89 4.28
C TYR A 140 -25.66 13.38 5.26
N HIS A 141 -26.41 12.34 4.87
CA HIS A 141 -27.47 11.75 5.69
C HIS A 141 -26.94 11.10 6.97
N ILE A 142 -25.66 10.72 7.01
CA ILE A 142 -24.97 10.20 8.20
C ILE A 142 -24.05 11.24 8.87
N GLU A 143 -24.23 12.53 8.55
CA GLU A 143 -23.55 13.67 9.18
C GLU A 143 -22.01 13.71 9.02
N ARG A 144 -21.45 12.98 8.05
CA ARG A 144 -20.01 12.97 7.73
C ARG A 144 -19.60 14.06 6.76
N CYS A 145 -20.55 14.67 6.07
CA CYS A 145 -20.35 15.76 5.12
C CYS A 145 -21.53 16.73 5.21
N ARG A 146 -21.33 18.05 5.11
CA ARG A 146 -22.44 19.03 5.08
C ARG A 146 -22.91 19.36 3.66
N ALA A 147 -22.65 18.46 2.71
CA ALA A 147 -23.08 18.54 1.33
C ALA A 147 -22.82 19.91 0.64
N PRO A 148 -21.55 20.37 0.58
CA PRO A 148 -21.19 21.55 -0.21
C PRO A 148 -21.54 21.39 -1.71
N CYS A 149 -21.67 20.14 -2.18
CA CYS A 149 -22.03 19.80 -3.55
C CYS A 149 -23.42 20.30 -3.98
N VAL A 150 -24.37 20.41 -3.05
CA VAL A 150 -25.72 20.93 -3.31
C VAL A 150 -25.92 22.29 -2.62
N ALA A 151 -24.83 23.02 -2.38
CA ALA A 151 -24.81 24.34 -1.75
C ALA A 151 -25.42 24.42 -0.33
N LEU A 152 -25.55 23.29 0.38
CA LEU A 152 -25.99 23.26 1.79
C LEU A 152 -24.92 23.76 2.76
N GLN A 153 -23.67 23.86 2.31
CA GLN A 153 -22.58 24.52 3.01
C GLN A 153 -21.89 25.50 2.06
N SER A 154 -21.69 26.73 2.51
CA SER A 154 -20.99 27.74 1.71
C SER A 154 -19.51 27.42 1.57
N ALA A 155 -18.90 27.85 0.46
CA ALA A 155 -17.46 27.69 0.24
C ALA A 155 -16.62 28.38 1.34
N ALA A 156 -17.07 29.53 1.84
CA ALA A 156 -16.41 30.24 2.92
C ALA A 156 -16.44 29.46 4.24
N ASP A 157 -17.58 28.87 4.59
CA ASP A 157 -17.71 28.05 5.81
C ASP A 157 -16.91 26.75 5.71
N TYR A 158 -16.90 26.15 4.52
CA TYR A 158 -16.07 24.98 4.22
C TYR A 158 -14.58 25.31 4.37
N ARG A 159 -14.15 26.45 3.81
CA ARG A 159 -12.75 26.88 3.86
C ARG A 159 -12.27 27.11 5.28
N ARG A 160 -13.06 27.78 6.15
CA ARG A 160 -12.70 27.94 7.56
C ARG A 160 -12.50 26.61 8.28
N MET A 161 -13.35 25.62 7.98
CA MET A 161 -13.18 24.26 8.51
C MET A 161 -11.92 23.57 7.97
N ILE A 162 -11.53 23.80 6.71
CA ILE A 162 -10.29 23.27 6.16
C ILE A 162 -9.06 23.95 6.78
N ASP A 163 -9.11 25.25 7.03
CA ASP A 163 -8.01 25.96 7.69
C ASP A 163 -7.78 25.38 9.11
N ASP A 164 -8.86 25.02 9.81
CA ASP A 164 -8.78 24.28 11.08
C ASP A 164 -8.12 22.89 10.95
N VAL A 165 -8.42 22.16 9.86
CA VAL A 165 -7.79 20.86 9.55
C VAL A 165 -6.30 21.02 9.27
N VAL A 166 -5.93 22.10 8.57
CA VAL A 166 -4.55 22.43 8.27
C VAL A 166 -3.78 22.75 9.56
N VAL A 167 -4.33 23.59 10.44
CA VAL A 167 -3.73 23.85 11.77
C VAL A 167 -3.61 22.56 12.59
N PHE A 168 -4.62 21.68 12.56
CA PHE A 168 -4.57 20.36 13.21
C PHE A 168 -3.42 19.49 12.69
N LEU A 169 -3.15 19.52 11.38
CA LEU A 169 -2.09 18.73 10.75
C LEU A 169 -0.69 19.35 10.88
N GLU A 170 -0.58 20.65 11.15
CA GLU A 170 0.70 21.36 11.39
C GLU A 170 1.25 21.18 12.80
N GLY A 171 0.35 21.00 13.79
CA GLY A 171 0.71 21.00 15.20
C GLY A 171 1.09 19.62 15.73
N LYS A 172 2.26 19.56 16.38
CA LYS A 172 2.63 18.52 17.35
C LYS A 172 1.47 18.38 18.34
N THR A 173 1.07 17.16 18.67
CA THR A 173 -0.19 16.79 19.36
C THR A 173 -0.61 17.65 20.57
N VAL A 174 0.33 18.32 21.23
CA VAL A 174 0.11 19.23 22.37
C VAL A 174 -0.60 20.54 21.97
N ASP A 175 -0.23 21.18 20.85
CA ASP A 175 -0.78 22.50 20.46
C ASP A 175 -2.22 22.39 19.93
N VAL A 176 -2.51 21.26 19.28
CA VAL A 176 -3.85 20.91 18.75
C VAL A 176 -4.86 20.77 19.88
N ARG A 177 -4.46 20.21 21.03
CA ARG A 177 -5.33 20.04 22.20
C ARG A 177 -5.73 21.39 22.79
N ILE A 178 -4.77 22.31 22.89
CA ILE A 178 -5.03 23.66 23.41
C ILE A 178 -6.03 24.38 22.50
N GLY A 179 -5.81 24.35 21.18
CA GLY A 179 -6.72 24.96 20.22
C GLY A 179 -8.12 24.33 20.20
N LEU A 180 -8.23 22.99 20.24
CA LEU A 180 -9.54 22.31 20.32
C LEU A 180 -10.26 22.64 21.64
N ARG A 181 -9.54 22.74 22.75
CA ARG A 181 -10.13 23.11 24.05
C ARG A 181 -10.63 24.55 24.06
N GLU A 182 -9.89 25.49 23.48
CA GLU A 182 -10.31 26.87 23.32
C GLU A 182 -11.55 26.99 22.43
N ARG A 183 -11.61 26.22 21.34
CA ARG A 183 -12.76 26.20 20.42
C ARG A 183 -13.99 25.56 21.05
N MET A 184 -13.82 24.50 21.83
CA MET A 184 -14.90 23.91 22.64
C MET A 184 -15.48 24.95 23.61
N LEU A 185 -14.59 25.69 24.29
CA LEU A 185 -14.99 26.76 25.21
C LEU A 185 -15.67 27.92 24.48
N GLN A 186 -15.19 28.29 23.29
CA GLN A 186 -15.79 29.33 22.47
C GLN A 186 -17.19 28.94 21.96
N ALA A 187 -17.36 27.71 21.46
CA ALA A 187 -18.66 27.19 21.05
C ALA A 187 -19.65 27.17 22.24
N SER A 188 -19.18 26.75 23.42
CA SER A 188 -19.97 26.82 24.65
C SER A 188 -20.34 28.25 25.04
N ARG A 189 -19.44 29.23 24.89
CA ARG A 189 -19.73 30.66 25.14
C ARG A 189 -20.73 31.24 24.15
N GLN A 190 -20.75 30.72 22.92
CA GLN A 190 -21.70 31.10 21.87
C GLN A 190 -23.03 30.32 21.96
N LEU A 191 -23.22 29.51 23.00
CA LEU A 191 -24.39 28.64 23.21
C LEU A 191 -24.59 27.57 22.11
N ASP A 192 -23.55 27.26 21.34
CA ASP A 192 -23.50 26.18 20.35
C ASP A 192 -23.07 24.86 21.02
N PHE A 193 -24.00 24.27 21.78
CA PHE A 193 -23.75 23.10 22.62
C PHE A 193 -23.47 21.82 21.81
N GLU A 194 -24.04 21.68 20.61
CA GLU A 194 -23.78 20.54 19.72
C GLU A 194 -22.33 20.54 19.26
N ARG A 195 -21.83 21.70 18.81
CA ARG A 195 -20.44 21.84 18.38
C ARG A 195 -19.47 21.70 19.55
N ALA A 196 -19.82 22.23 20.73
CA ALA A 196 -19.03 22.04 21.93
C ALA A 196 -18.94 20.54 22.33
N ALA A 197 -20.04 19.79 22.24
CA ALA A 197 -20.05 18.36 22.54
C ALA A 197 -19.19 17.54 21.55
N GLN A 198 -19.28 17.84 20.25
CA GLN A 198 -18.46 17.20 19.22
C GLN A 198 -16.95 17.41 19.47
N VAL A 199 -16.54 18.64 19.80
CA VAL A 199 -15.13 18.96 20.08
C VAL A 199 -14.66 18.35 21.40
N ARG A 200 -15.52 18.30 22.43
CA ARG A 200 -15.23 17.61 23.69
C ARG A 200 -14.98 16.11 23.49
N ASP A 201 -15.84 15.45 22.70
CA ASP A 201 -15.73 14.01 22.48
C ASP A 201 -14.50 13.68 21.62
N ALA A 202 -14.12 14.58 20.72
CA ALA A 202 -12.84 14.54 20.01
C ALA A 202 -11.63 14.65 20.95
N LEU A 203 -11.67 15.58 21.93
CA LEU A 203 -10.62 15.73 22.94
C LEU A 203 -10.47 14.48 23.80
N LYS A 204 -11.58 13.89 24.26
CA LYS A 204 -11.55 12.62 25.03
C LYS A 204 -10.92 11.47 24.25
N TRP A 205 -11.17 11.39 22.94
CA TRP A 205 -10.56 10.40 22.07
C TRP A 205 -9.07 10.62 21.85
N LEU A 206 -8.64 11.88 21.67
CA LEU A 206 -7.22 12.25 21.62
C LEU A 206 -6.48 11.85 22.90
N ASP A 207 -7.12 12.00 24.07
CA ASP A 207 -6.52 11.62 25.35
C ASP A 207 -6.35 10.09 25.51
N GLN A 208 -7.19 9.29 24.85
CA GLN A 208 -7.08 7.82 24.83
C GLN A 208 -5.97 7.31 23.89
N LEU A 209 -5.54 8.13 22.93
CA LEU A 209 -4.56 7.77 21.90
C LEU A 209 -3.10 7.92 22.34
N GLU A 210 -2.84 8.86 23.25
CA GLU A 210 -1.49 9.18 23.72
C GLU A 210 -1.06 8.40 24.96
N GLN A 211 -1.89 7.49 25.51
CA GLN A 211 -1.37 6.59 26.52
C GLN A 211 -0.34 5.68 25.85
N PRO A 212 0.96 5.78 26.18
CA PRO A 212 1.91 4.80 25.70
C PRO A 212 1.40 3.48 26.27
N GLN A 213 1.01 2.56 25.40
CA GLN A 213 0.80 1.19 25.81
C GLN A 213 2.18 0.63 26.14
N ALA A 214 2.70 0.99 27.31
CA ALA A 214 3.87 0.37 27.88
C ALA A 214 3.45 -1.07 28.19
N VAL A 215 3.76 -1.96 27.25
CA VAL A 215 3.61 -3.39 27.48
C VAL A 215 4.73 -3.77 28.42
N GLU A 216 4.39 -4.15 29.65
CA GLU A 216 5.34 -4.75 30.56
C GLU A 216 5.79 -6.08 29.96
N LEU A 217 7.07 -6.15 29.57
CA LEU A 217 7.71 -7.40 29.20
C LEU A 217 8.24 -8.04 30.48
N VAL A 218 8.04 -9.35 30.62
CA VAL A 218 8.42 -10.07 31.84
C VAL A 218 9.95 -10.18 31.93
N GLY A 219 10.56 -9.27 32.69
CA GLY A 219 11.98 -9.25 33.02
C GLY A 219 12.90 -8.74 31.90
N GLY A 220 14.12 -8.36 32.29
CA GLY A 220 15.15 -7.83 31.39
C GLY A 220 15.46 -6.36 31.69
N GLY A 221 16.75 -6.02 31.72
CA GLY A 221 17.20 -4.64 31.89
C GLY A 221 17.09 -3.84 30.60
N ASP A 222 17.96 -2.83 30.46
CA ASP A 222 18.02 -2.01 29.26
C ASP A 222 18.62 -2.79 28.08
N ALA A 223 17.83 -2.97 27.02
CA ALA A 223 18.26 -3.62 25.79
C ALA A 223 17.59 -3.00 24.57
N ASP A 224 18.27 -3.00 23.43
CA ASP A 224 17.65 -2.75 22.13
C ASP A 224 17.60 -4.08 21.37
N ALA A 225 16.43 -4.52 20.93
CA ALA A 225 16.28 -5.74 20.14
C ALA A 225 16.04 -5.39 18.68
N VAL A 226 16.92 -5.92 17.83
CA VAL A 226 16.87 -5.78 16.38
C VAL A 226 16.13 -6.98 15.81
N GLY A 227 15.23 -6.72 14.86
CA GLY A 227 14.58 -7.74 14.06
C GLY A 227 14.75 -7.44 12.58
N LEU A 228 14.84 -8.48 11.76
CA LEU A 228 14.97 -8.36 10.32
C LEU A 228 14.07 -9.36 9.61
N ALA A 229 13.22 -8.88 8.71
CA ALA A 229 12.40 -9.72 7.85
C ALA A 229 12.69 -9.39 6.39
N ARG A 230 12.73 -10.43 5.56
CA ARG A 230 12.96 -10.32 4.12
C ARG A 230 11.94 -11.16 3.36
N ASP A 231 11.51 -10.65 2.22
CA ASP A 231 10.69 -11.39 1.27
C ASP A 231 10.90 -10.83 -0.15
N GLY A 232 11.72 -11.53 -0.94
CA GLY A 232 12.20 -11.08 -2.24
C GLY A 232 13.26 -9.99 -2.09
N ASP A 233 13.03 -8.86 -2.76
CA ASP A 233 13.85 -7.65 -2.71
C ASP A 233 13.48 -6.71 -1.55
N ASP A 234 12.28 -6.88 -0.98
CA ASP A 234 11.80 -6.06 0.14
C ASP A 234 12.34 -6.59 1.47
N VAL A 235 12.93 -5.69 2.26
CA VAL A 235 13.41 -5.98 3.61
C VAL A 235 12.83 -4.97 4.59
N CYS A 236 12.37 -5.45 5.74
CA CYS A 236 11.99 -4.63 6.88
C CYS A 236 12.92 -4.90 8.04
N GLY A 237 13.56 -3.85 8.57
CA GLY A 237 14.31 -3.92 9.83
C GLY A 237 13.58 -3.15 10.93
N VAL A 238 13.55 -3.72 12.13
CA VAL A 238 12.88 -3.18 13.32
C VAL A 238 13.86 -3.06 14.47
N VAL A 239 13.72 -2.01 15.28
CA VAL A 239 14.42 -1.83 16.56
C VAL A 239 13.38 -1.62 17.66
N LEU A 240 13.30 -2.55 18.59
CA LEU A 240 12.53 -2.43 19.83
C LEU A 240 13.44 -1.90 20.93
N ARG A 241 13.15 -0.71 21.46
CA ARG A 241 13.90 -0.11 22.57
C ARG A 241 13.24 -0.47 23.89
N VAL A 242 13.93 -1.23 24.72
CA VAL A 242 13.46 -1.66 26.05
C VAL A 242 14.29 -0.98 27.13
N ARG A 243 13.63 -0.34 28.09
CA ARG A 243 14.27 0.27 29.26
C ARG A 243 13.56 -0.21 30.52
N ASP A 244 14.32 -0.67 31.50
CA ASP A 244 13.79 -1.24 32.76
C ASP A 244 12.67 -2.29 32.51
N GLY A 245 12.88 -3.16 31.52
CA GLY A 245 11.91 -4.21 31.13
C GLY A 245 10.66 -3.72 30.40
N LYS A 246 10.56 -2.42 30.08
CA LYS A 246 9.42 -1.83 29.38
C LYS A 246 9.76 -1.49 27.94
N LEU A 247 8.91 -1.87 27.01
CA LEU A 247 9.02 -1.42 25.62
C LEU A 247 8.67 0.07 25.54
N ILE A 248 9.68 0.92 25.35
CA ILE A 248 9.51 2.38 25.31
C ILE A 248 9.28 2.90 23.89
N ALA A 249 9.81 2.20 22.88
CA ALA A 249 9.68 2.62 21.49
C ALA A 249 9.90 1.45 20.53
N ARG A 250 9.34 1.59 19.33
CA ARG A 250 9.56 0.72 18.19
C ARG A 250 9.85 1.58 16.96
N ASP A 251 11.05 1.45 16.43
CA ASP A 251 11.46 2.09 15.17
C ASP A 251 11.55 1.02 14.07
N HIS A 252 11.30 1.38 12.82
CA HIS A 252 11.40 0.46 11.70
C HIS A 252 11.81 1.17 10.41
N TRP A 253 12.45 0.44 9.50
CA TRP A 253 12.89 0.94 8.21
C TRP A 253 12.69 -0.14 7.14
N PHE A 254 12.37 0.32 5.93
CA PHE A 254 12.35 -0.54 4.76
C PHE A 254 13.64 -0.35 3.94
N LEU A 255 14.17 -1.45 3.43
CA LEU A 255 15.32 -1.49 2.54
C LEU A 255 14.92 -2.15 1.20
N GLU A 256 15.47 -1.63 0.11
CA GLU A 256 15.32 -2.11 -1.28
C GLU A 256 16.68 -2.55 -1.82
N ASN A 257 16.69 -3.28 -2.95
CA ASN A 257 17.88 -3.82 -3.62
C ASN A 257 18.68 -4.80 -2.72
N ALA A 258 17.97 -5.67 -2.00
CA ALA A 258 18.53 -6.70 -1.15
C ALA A 258 18.41 -8.12 -1.73
N GLU A 259 17.81 -8.29 -2.92
CA GLU A 259 17.53 -9.58 -3.56
C GLU A 259 18.76 -10.50 -3.66
N HIS A 260 19.95 -9.92 -3.84
CA HIS A 260 21.18 -10.68 -4.08
C HIS A 260 22.20 -10.58 -2.94
N GLU A 261 21.80 -10.02 -1.80
CA GLU A 261 22.67 -9.86 -0.64
C GLU A 261 22.38 -10.94 0.41
N THR A 262 23.41 -11.33 1.15
CA THR A 262 23.24 -12.30 2.26
C THR A 262 22.55 -11.63 3.45
N GLU A 263 21.79 -12.38 4.24
CA GLU A 263 21.12 -11.84 5.43
C GLU A 263 22.10 -11.15 6.39
N GLY A 264 23.31 -11.70 6.55
CA GLY A 264 24.37 -11.09 7.36
C GLY A 264 24.86 -9.73 6.82
N ALA A 265 24.97 -9.58 5.50
CA ALA A 265 25.33 -8.31 4.87
C ALA A 265 24.21 -7.27 4.97
N ILE A 266 22.95 -7.71 4.81
CA ILE A 266 21.77 -6.86 4.98
C ILE A 266 21.67 -6.36 6.43
N LEU A 267 21.84 -7.26 7.42
CA LEU A 267 21.86 -6.88 8.83
C LEU A 267 22.97 -5.87 9.14
N SER A 268 24.18 -6.11 8.65
CA SER A 268 25.31 -5.17 8.84
C SER A 268 25.00 -3.80 8.26
N THR A 269 24.42 -3.77 7.06
CA THR A 269 23.96 -2.54 6.42
C THR A 269 22.89 -1.84 7.25
N PHE A 270 21.87 -2.57 7.72
CA PHE A 270 20.83 -2.03 8.58
C PHE A 270 21.41 -1.42 9.87
N LEU A 271 22.33 -2.13 10.53
CA LEU A 271 22.95 -1.65 11.77
C LEU A 271 23.74 -0.35 11.55
N VAL A 272 24.53 -0.27 10.48
CA VAL A 272 25.34 0.93 10.19
C VAL A 272 24.47 2.11 9.78
N ARG A 273 23.41 1.87 8.99
CA ARG A 273 22.62 2.94 8.37
C ARG A 273 21.46 3.42 9.25
N CYS A 274 20.86 2.53 10.03
CA CYS A 274 19.64 2.79 10.80
C CYS A 274 19.92 2.83 12.30
N TYR A 275 20.67 1.86 12.84
CA TYR A 275 20.86 1.73 14.28
C TYR A 275 21.98 2.63 14.83
N LEU A 276 23.15 2.67 14.20
CA LEU A 276 24.29 3.49 14.65
C LEU A 276 24.02 5.01 14.65
N PRO A 277 23.13 5.57 13.82
CA PRO A 277 22.78 6.99 13.93
C PRO A 277 21.84 7.35 15.10
N LEU A 278 21.28 6.38 15.81
CA LEU A 278 20.36 6.66 16.92
C LEU A 278 21.08 7.40 18.06
N GLU A 279 20.47 8.47 18.55
CA GLU A 279 21.01 9.30 19.64
C GLU A 279 21.14 8.53 20.95
N VAL A 280 20.16 7.66 21.24
CA VAL A 280 20.11 6.87 22.48
C VAL A 280 20.09 5.39 22.11
N ARG A 281 21.14 4.68 22.53
CA ARG A 281 21.32 3.24 22.35
C ARG A 281 21.49 2.55 23.69
N ALA A 282 20.95 1.34 23.81
CA ALA A 282 21.23 0.48 24.96
C ALA A 282 22.68 -0.01 24.93
N ARG A 283 23.20 -0.41 26.09
CA ARG A 283 24.48 -1.11 26.16
C ARG A 283 24.38 -2.50 25.53
N THR A 284 23.29 -3.22 25.75
CA THR A 284 23.10 -4.55 25.15
C THR A 284 22.20 -4.44 23.93
N VAL A 285 22.68 -4.94 22.80
CA VAL A 285 21.92 -5.03 21.55
C VAL A 285 21.71 -6.49 21.19
N LEU A 286 20.44 -6.89 21.08
CA LEU A 286 20.04 -8.24 20.76
C LEU A 286 19.82 -8.33 19.24
N LEU A 287 20.55 -9.23 18.60
CA LEU A 287 20.50 -9.46 17.16
C LEU A 287 19.76 -10.76 16.84
N PRO A 288 19.03 -10.83 15.71
CA PRO A 288 18.30 -12.04 15.33
C PRO A 288 19.24 -13.16 14.89
N PHE A 289 20.38 -12.80 14.30
CA PHE A 289 21.47 -13.68 13.91
C PHE A 289 22.79 -12.90 13.85
N ALA A 290 23.91 -13.60 13.73
CA ALA A 290 25.22 -12.98 13.69
C ALA A 290 25.48 -12.26 12.35
N PRO A 291 25.99 -11.02 12.35
CA PRO A 291 26.57 -10.39 11.17
C PRO A 291 27.77 -11.19 10.64
N LEU A 292 28.28 -10.82 9.46
CA LEU A 292 29.56 -11.37 8.99
C LEU A 292 30.68 -11.04 10.00
N PRO A 293 31.64 -11.94 10.27
CA PRO A 293 32.65 -11.73 11.32
C PRO A 293 33.46 -10.42 11.17
N GLU A 294 33.80 -10.07 9.94
CA GLU A 294 34.48 -8.82 9.57
C GLU A 294 33.62 -7.57 9.85
N ASP A 295 32.32 -7.66 9.63
CA ASP A 295 31.38 -6.59 9.90
C ASP A 295 31.11 -6.43 11.39
N LEU A 296 31.01 -7.54 12.14
CA LEU A 296 30.87 -7.49 13.59
C LEU A 296 32.08 -6.82 14.26
N ALA A 297 33.30 -7.11 13.80
CA ALA A 297 34.51 -6.45 14.28
C ALA A 297 34.47 -4.93 14.00
N SER A 298 34.05 -4.55 12.79
CA SER A 298 33.90 -3.14 12.39
C SER A 298 32.83 -2.42 13.21
N LEU A 299 31.67 -3.05 13.43
CA LEU A 299 30.58 -2.53 14.27
C LEU A 299 31.03 -2.30 15.71
N THR A 300 31.81 -3.23 16.27
CA THR A 300 32.36 -3.13 17.62
C THR A 300 33.35 -1.96 17.74
N GLN A 301 34.17 -1.71 16.71
CA GLN A 301 35.05 -0.54 16.67
C GLN A 301 34.28 0.79 16.55
N LEU A 302 33.18 0.80 15.81
CA LEU A 302 32.33 1.99 15.64
C LEU A 302 31.49 2.30 16.89
N ALA A 303 31.10 1.28 17.64
CA ALA A 303 30.29 1.40 18.85
C ALA A 303 30.87 0.53 19.98
N PRO A 304 32.00 0.92 20.60
CA PRO A 304 32.68 0.10 21.61
C PRO A 304 31.91 -0.02 22.92
N ALA A 305 30.94 0.86 23.17
CA ALA A 305 30.06 0.81 24.34
C ALA A 305 28.86 -0.14 24.17
N VAL A 306 28.70 -0.73 22.97
CA VAL A 306 27.61 -1.65 22.64
C VAL A 306 28.12 -3.09 22.68
N ASP A 307 27.42 -3.91 23.45
CA ASP A 307 27.56 -5.36 23.50
C ASP A 307 26.57 -6.00 22.50
N TRP A 308 27.12 -6.48 21.39
CA TRP A 308 26.37 -7.12 20.31
C TRP A 308 26.14 -8.60 20.64
N HIS A 309 24.90 -8.96 20.94
CA HIS A 309 24.57 -10.29 21.45
C HIS A 309 23.53 -10.99 20.56
N VAL A 310 23.79 -12.26 20.20
CA VAL A 310 22.81 -13.14 19.53
C VAL A 310 22.26 -14.12 20.55
N PRO A 311 21.11 -13.82 21.19
CA PRO A 311 20.59 -14.65 22.26
C PRO A 311 20.05 -15.99 21.74
N GLN A 312 20.49 -17.09 22.34
CA GLN A 312 20.05 -18.44 21.96
C GLN A 312 18.83 -18.93 22.75
N ARG A 313 18.68 -18.49 24.01
CA ARG A 313 17.60 -18.90 24.94
C ARG A 313 17.27 -17.79 25.95
N GLY A 314 16.15 -17.93 26.64
CA GLY A 314 15.74 -17.02 27.72
C GLY A 314 14.97 -15.78 27.25
N THR A 315 14.82 -14.79 28.13
CA THR A 315 14.03 -13.58 27.87
C THR A 315 14.57 -12.75 26.71
N ASN A 316 15.89 -12.61 26.59
CA ASN A 316 16.53 -11.90 25.48
C ASN A 316 16.22 -12.56 24.13
N ALA A 317 16.19 -13.90 24.08
CA ALA A 317 15.83 -14.62 22.84
C ALA A 317 14.37 -14.38 22.45
N LYS A 318 13.45 -14.36 23.43
CA LYS A 318 12.05 -14.00 23.20
C LYS A 318 11.91 -12.57 22.68
N LEU A 319 12.71 -11.63 23.20
CA LEU A 319 12.68 -10.24 22.78
C LEU A 319 13.21 -10.05 21.35
N ALA A 320 14.30 -10.74 20.98
CA ALA A 320 14.79 -10.77 19.60
C ALA A 320 13.75 -11.39 18.65
N GLN A 321 13.13 -12.51 19.05
CA GLN A 321 12.05 -13.14 18.27
C GLN A 321 10.83 -12.23 18.10
N LEU A 322 10.47 -11.45 19.13
CA LEU A 322 9.40 -10.46 19.05
C LEU A 322 9.74 -9.36 18.05
N ALA A 323 11.00 -8.90 18.01
CA ALA A 323 11.46 -7.92 17.03
C ALA A 323 11.35 -8.48 15.59
N ASP A 324 11.75 -9.74 15.36
CA ASP A 324 11.60 -10.42 14.07
C ASP A 324 10.13 -10.57 13.65
N GLN A 325 9.24 -10.95 14.57
CA GLN A 325 7.80 -11.02 14.31
C GLN A 325 7.24 -9.65 13.93
N ASN A 326 7.67 -8.58 14.59
CA ASN A 326 7.29 -7.21 14.23
C ASN A 326 7.77 -6.86 12.82
N ALA A 327 9.01 -7.19 12.47
CA ALA A 327 9.56 -6.95 11.14
C ALA A 327 8.75 -7.71 10.08
N ARG A 328 8.39 -8.97 10.33
CA ARG A 328 7.60 -9.79 9.42
C ARG A 328 6.20 -9.22 9.22
N HIS A 329 5.51 -8.88 10.29
CA HIS A 329 4.18 -8.29 10.22
C HIS A 329 4.14 -6.95 9.48
N LEU A 330 5.16 -6.10 9.66
CA LEU A 330 5.28 -4.84 8.93
C LEU A 330 5.53 -5.08 7.44
N LEU A 331 6.36 -6.06 7.09
CA LEU A 331 6.62 -6.44 5.71
C LEU A 331 5.37 -7.03 5.02
N ASP A 332 4.65 -7.92 5.70
CA ASP A 332 3.40 -8.50 5.19
C ASP A 332 2.33 -7.41 5.00
N SER A 333 2.23 -6.46 5.95
CA SER A 333 1.32 -5.33 5.84
C SER A 333 1.68 -4.42 4.66
N LEU A 334 2.97 -4.15 4.44
CA LEU A 334 3.44 -3.39 3.28
C LEU A 334 3.05 -4.07 1.96
N LYS A 335 3.18 -5.40 1.87
CA LYS A 335 2.78 -6.16 0.68
C LYS A 335 1.29 -6.06 0.43
N ILE A 336 0.47 -6.37 1.43
CA ILE A 336 -1.00 -6.26 1.36
C ILE A 336 -1.39 -4.85 0.88
N GLU A 337 -0.72 -3.81 1.37
CA GLU A 337 -0.99 -2.42 1.02
C GLU A 337 -0.39 -1.95 -0.31
N SER A 338 0.69 -2.55 -0.79
CA SER A 338 1.21 -2.36 -2.16
C SER A 338 0.21 -2.92 -3.17
N PHE A 339 -0.32 -4.11 -2.90
CA PHE A 339 -1.42 -4.69 -3.67
C PHE A 339 -2.68 -3.79 -3.60
N ASP A 340 -3.04 -3.27 -2.42
CA ASP A 340 -4.22 -2.43 -2.19
C ASP A 340 -4.11 -1.00 -2.79
N ILE A 341 -2.91 -0.50 -3.13
CA ILE A 341 -2.70 0.86 -3.68
C ILE A 341 -2.45 0.84 -5.19
N ASP A 342 -1.74 -0.16 -5.71
CA ASP A 342 -1.76 -0.43 -7.16
C ASP A 342 -3.18 -0.80 -7.63
N GLU A 343 -4.02 -1.40 -6.76
CA GLU A 343 -5.46 -1.63 -6.99
C GLU A 343 -6.38 -0.42 -6.70
N ARG A 344 -5.94 0.68 -6.06
CA ARG A 344 -6.87 1.79 -5.72
C ARG A 344 -6.58 3.11 -6.40
N ALA A 345 -5.33 3.37 -6.81
CA ALA A 345 -4.98 4.66 -7.40
C ALA A 345 -5.39 4.79 -8.88
N ALA A 346 -5.71 3.70 -9.57
CA ALA A 346 -6.11 3.71 -10.98
C ALA A 346 -6.95 2.50 -11.43
N ASP A 347 -7.60 1.74 -10.55
CA ASP A 347 -8.21 0.47 -10.97
C ASP A 347 -9.58 0.67 -11.64
N PRO A 348 -9.71 0.40 -12.96
CA PRO A 348 -10.97 0.46 -13.68
C PRO A 348 -12.02 -0.48 -13.07
N VAL A 349 -11.63 -1.51 -12.32
CA VAL A 349 -12.53 -2.50 -11.72
C VAL A 349 -13.42 -1.89 -10.63
N PHE A 350 -12.89 -0.97 -9.82
CA PHE A 350 -13.71 -0.28 -8.81
C PHE A 350 -14.67 0.73 -9.45
N ALA A 351 -14.22 1.45 -10.48
CA ALA A 351 -15.08 2.34 -11.26
C ALA A 351 -16.20 1.53 -11.96
N LEU A 352 -15.84 0.40 -12.59
CA LEU A 352 -16.77 -0.52 -13.23
C LEU A 352 -17.81 -1.06 -12.25
N GLY A 353 -17.40 -1.51 -11.07
CA GLY A 353 -18.32 -1.99 -10.04
C GLY A 353 -19.32 -0.92 -9.60
N ARG A 354 -18.87 0.32 -9.42
CA ARG A 354 -19.73 1.46 -9.08
C ARG A 354 -20.68 1.82 -10.22
N ASP A 355 -20.17 1.94 -11.45
CA ASP A 355 -20.93 2.43 -12.60
C ASP A 355 -21.99 1.40 -13.04
N LEU A 356 -21.70 0.10 -12.86
CA LEU A 356 -22.67 -0.99 -13.06
C LEU A 356 -23.59 -1.24 -11.85
N GLY A 357 -23.37 -0.57 -10.71
CA GLY A 357 -24.17 -0.73 -9.49
C GLY A 357 -24.03 -2.11 -8.82
N LEU A 358 -22.87 -2.75 -8.93
CA LEU A 358 -22.60 -4.07 -8.35
C LEU A 358 -22.43 -3.97 -6.82
N THR A 359 -22.98 -4.96 -6.10
CA THR A 359 -22.84 -5.07 -4.63
C THR A 359 -21.46 -5.58 -4.22
N VAL A 360 -20.76 -6.27 -5.13
CA VAL A 360 -19.41 -6.79 -4.95
C VAL A 360 -18.52 -6.21 -6.04
N VAL A 361 -17.30 -5.81 -5.68
CA VAL A 361 -16.31 -5.29 -6.63
C VAL A 361 -15.88 -6.44 -7.56
N PRO A 362 -15.96 -6.29 -8.90
CA PRO A 362 -15.75 -7.39 -9.83
C PRO A 362 -14.26 -7.71 -10.04
N ARG A 363 -13.60 -8.25 -9.01
CA ARG A 363 -12.15 -8.56 -9.00
C ARG A 363 -11.78 -9.58 -10.06
N ALA A 364 -12.66 -10.54 -10.34
CA ALA A 364 -12.54 -11.46 -11.46
C ALA A 364 -13.71 -11.30 -12.42
N PHE A 365 -13.46 -11.08 -13.72
CA PHE A 365 -14.53 -11.01 -14.72
C PHE A 365 -14.12 -11.64 -16.04
N VAL A 366 -15.11 -12.06 -16.82
CA VAL A 366 -14.89 -12.66 -18.14
C VAL A 366 -15.62 -11.88 -19.22
N CYS A 367 -15.00 -11.79 -20.39
CA CYS A 367 -15.65 -11.24 -21.59
C CYS A 367 -15.82 -12.34 -22.63
N ILE A 368 -17.01 -12.39 -23.24
CA ILE A 368 -17.38 -13.38 -24.25
C ILE A 368 -17.68 -12.67 -25.55
N ASP A 369 -16.96 -13.04 -26.61
CA ASP A 369 -17.21 -12.59 -27.99
C ASP A 369 -17.57 -13.78 -28.87
N ILE A 370 -18.57 -13.60 -29.73
CA ILE A 370 -18.99 -14.58 -30.73
C ILE A 370 -18.59 -14.07 -32.11
N SER A 371 -17.79 -14.87 -32.80
CA SER A 371 -17.31 -14.58 -34.15
C SER A 371 -17.79 -15.65 -35.12
N THR A 372 -18.43 -15.21 -36.20
CA THR A 372 -18.93 -16.09 -37.26
C THR A 372 -18.13 -15.78 -38.54
N ASN A 373 -17.37 -16.77 -39.01
CA ASN A 373 -16.62 -16.64 -40.26
C ASN A 373 -17.54 -17.02 -41.43
N GLN A 374 -17.60 -16.19 -42.49
CA GLN A 374 -18.58 -16.26 -43.58
C GLN A 374 -18.72 -17.67 -44.20
N GLY A 375 -19.59 -18.49 -43.59
CA GLY A 375 -20.12 -19.74 -44.15
C GLY A 375 -19.62 -21.09 -43.62
N ARG A 376 -18.78 -21.20 -42.56
CA ARG A 376 -18.33 -22.55 -42.10
C ARG A 376 -18.23 -22.82 -40.60
N ASP A 377 -17.75 -21.90 -39.77
CA ASP A 377 -17.53 -22.17 -38.34
C ASP A 377 -17.86 -20.94 -37.47
N THR A 378 -18.68 -21.13 -36.43
CA THR A 378 -18.91 -20.14 -35.36
C THR A 378 -18.00 -20.46 -34.18
N VAL A 379 -17.26 -19.46 -33.71
CA VAL A 379 -16.29 -19.59 -32.61
C VAL A 379 -16.62 -18.57 -31.52
N GLY A 380 -16.86 -19.08 -30.31
CA GLY A 380 -16.94 -18.28 -29.10
C GLY A 380 -15.57 -18.16 -28.45
N SER A 381 -15.16 -16.94 -28.13
CA SER A 381 -13.93 -16.67 -27.38
C SER A 381 -14.28 -16.14 -26.00
N LEU A 382 -13.69 -16.72 -24.96
CA LEU A 382 -13.80 -16.27 -23.59
C LEU A 382 -12.43 -15.84 -23.09
N VAL A 383 -12.34 -14.60 -22.64
CA VAL A 383 -11.14 -14.02 -22.03
C VAL A 383 -11.41 -13.75 -20.56
N TRP A 384 -10.39 -13.97 -19.72
CA TRP A 384 -10.49 -13.80 -18.27
C TRP A 384 -9.62 -12.62 -17.82
N PHE A 385 -10.17 -11.83 -16.91
CA PHE A 385 -9.47 -10.75 -16.21
C PHE A 385 -9.51 -10.97 -14.69
N GLU A 386 -8.40 -10.65 -14.03
CA GLU A 386 -8.25 -10.68 -12.57
C GLU A 386 -7.51 -9.42 -12.12
N GLY A 387 -8.10 -8.65 -11.20
CA GLY A 387 -7.58 -7.35 -10.74
C GLY A 387 -7.35 -6.37 -11.89
N GLY A 388 -8.25 -6.35 -12.88
CA GLY A 388 -8.15 -5.49 -14.07
C GLY A 388 -7.09 -5.92 -15.10
N ARG A 389 -6.39 -7.04 -14.89
CA ARG A 389 -5.33 -7.54 -15.80
C ARG A 389 -5.75 -8.84 -16.51
N PRO A 390 -5.38 -9.02 -17.79
CA PRO A 390 -5.73 -10.25 -18.51
C PRO A 390 -4.98 -11.48 -18.00
N LYS A 391 -5.70 -12.56 -17.69
CA LYS A 391 -5.16 -13.86 -17.25
C LYS A 391 -5.21 -14.87 -18.40
N LYS A 392 -4.21 -14.81 -19.28
CA LYS A 392 -4.16 -15.59 -20.53
C LYS A 392 -4.27 -17.12 -20.34
N ALA A 393 -3.78 -17.65 -19.22
CA ALA A 393 -3.90 -19.08 -18.89
C ALA A 393 -5.36 -19.57 -18.81
N GLU A 394 -6.29 -18.66 -18.54
CA GLU A 394 -7.72 -18.97 -18.39
C GLU A 394 -8.54 -18.72 -19.65
N TYR A 395 -7.91 -18.32 -20.75
CA TYR A 395 -8.61 -18.08 -21.99
C TYR A 395 -9.14 -19.39 -22.56
N ARG A 396 -10.34 -19.36 -23.12
CA ARG A 396 -10.97 -20.53 -23.73
C ARG A 396 -11.55 -20.16 -25.09
N ARG A 397 -11.50 -21.11 -26.02
CA ARG A 397 -12.14 -21.02 -27.33
C ARG A 397 -13.13 -22.17 -27.46
N PHE A 398 -14.33 -21.87 -27.91
CA PHE A 398 -15.42 -22.81 -28.07
C PHE A 398 -15.74 -22.90 -29.55
N LYS A 399 -15.56 -24.08 -30.14
CA LYS A 399 -16.14 -24.39 -31.45
C LYS A 399 -17.60 -24.74 -31.22
N ILE A 400 -18.48 -23.95 -31.83
CA ILE A 400 -19.94 -24.08 -31.71
C ILE A 400 -20.41 -25.03 -32.81
N LYS A 401 -21.25 -26.01 -32.45
CA LYS A 401 -21.79 -26.99 -33.39
C LYS A 401 -23.26 -26.65 -33.63
N GLY A 402 -23.58 -26.02 -34.76
CA GLY A 402 -24.96 -25.60 -35.04
C GLY A 402 -25.10 -24.78 -36.32
N ALA A 403 -26.29 -24.20 -36.51
CA ALA A 403 -26.58 -23.35 -37.67
C ALA A 403 -25.66 -22.11 -37.66
N PRO A 404 -24.96 -21.79 -38.77
CA PRO A 404 -23.87 -20.82 -38.82
C PRO A 404 -24.30 -19.33 -38.73
N GLN A 405 -25.46 -19.03 -38.14
CA GLN A 405 -26.03 -17.67 -38.13
C GLN A 405 -26.88 -17.31 -36.90
N ASP A 406 -26.87 -18.14 -35.86
CA ASP A 406 -27.60 -17.86 -34.61
C ASP A 406 -26.64 -17.49 -33.47
N ASP A 407 -26.33 -16.20 -33.36
CA ASP A 407 -25.44 -15.67 -32.32
C ASP A 407 -26.04 -15.82 -30.91
N PHE A 408 -27.36 -15.86 -30.77
CA PHE A 408 -28.01 -16.06 -29.47
C PHE A 408 -27.84 -17.50 -28.97
N ALA A 409 -28.07 -18.47 -29.85
CA ALA A 409 -27.82 -19.87 -29.55
C ALA A 409 -26.34 -20.12 -29.24
N ALA A 410 -25.43 -19.44 -29.95
CA ALA A 410 -23.99 -19.52 -29.69
C ALA A 410 -23.61 -18.97 -28.30
N VAL A 411 -24.11 -17.80 -27.90
CA VAL A 411 -23.88 -17.25 -26.55
C VAL A 411 -24.42 -18.20 -25.48
N HIS A 412 -25.65 -18.71 -25.66
CA HIS A 412 -26.25 -19.66 -24.72
C HIS A 412 -25.36 -20.91 -24.57
N GLU A 413 -24.91 -21.51 -25.67
CA GLU A 413 -24.05 -22.70 -25.63
C GLU A 413 -22.72 -22.42 -24.89
N VAL A 414 -22.05 -21.29 -25.18
CA VAL A 414 -20.78 -20.93 -24.53
C VAL A 414 -20.95 -20.77 -23.03
N VAL A 415 -21.95 -20.00 -22.59
CA VAL A 415 -22.20 -19.72 -21.17
C VAL A 415 -22.56 -21.01 -20.44
N THR A 416 -23.45 -21.84 -21.01
CA THR A 416 -23.81 -23.13 -20.42
C THR A 416 -22.60 -24.05 -20.26
N ARG A 417 -21.79 -24.22 -21.31
CA ARG A 417 -20.60 -25.08 -21.28
C ARG A 417 -19.56 -24.58 -20.29
N TYR A 418 -19.36 -23.27 -20.22
CA TYR A 418 -18.41 -22.64 -19.31
C TYR A 418 -18.81 -22.83 -17.85
N LEU A 419 -20.05 -22.47 -17.49
CA LEU A 419 -20.54 -22.57 -16.11
C LEU A 419 -20.60 -24.02 -15.63
N THR A 420 -21.15 -24.91 -16.46
CA THR A 420 -21.28 -26.34 -16.10
C THR A 420 -19.93 -26.96 -15.79
N ARG A 421 -18.92 -26.67 -16.62
CA ARG A 421 -17.58 -27.21 -16.43
C ARG A 421 -16.89 -26.66 -15.18
N ARG A 422 -16.91 -25.33 -14.98
CA ARG A 422 -16.31 -24.68 -13.81
C ARG A 422 -16.93 -25.20 -12.50
N ILE A 423 -18.25 -25.39 -12.48
CA ILE A 423 -18.98 -25.95 -11.33
C ILE A 423 -18.58 -27.41 -11.10
N ALA A 424 -18.52 -28.23 -12.14
CA ALA A 424 -18.13 -29.64 -12.02
C ALA A 424 -16.68 -29.84 -11.54
N GLU A 425 -15.78 -28.90 -11.91
CA GLU A 425 -14.36 -28.91 -11.53
C GLU A 425 -14.08 -28.17 -10.21
N ASP A 426 -15.11 -27.72 -9.47
CA ASP A 426 -15.03 -26.92 -8.23
C ASP A 426 -14.08 -25.70 -8.33
N GLN A 427 -14.12 -25.04 -9.49
CA GLN A 427 -13.32 -23.86 -9.78
C GLN A 427 -14.10 -22.58 -9.48
N PRO A 428 -13.41 -21.48 -9.07
CA PRO A 428 -14.06 -20.21 -8.80
C PRO A 428 -14.76 -19.66 -10.04
N LEU A 429 -15.96 -19.13 -9.85
CA LEU A 429 -16.74 -18.40 -10.85
C LEU A 429 -16.29 -16.93 -10.92
N PRO A 430 -16.51 -16.24 -12.04
CA PRO A 430 -16.25 -14.81 -12.12
C PRO A 430 -17.25 -14.03 -11.27
N ASP A 431 -16.86 -12.83 -10.83
CA ASP A 431 -17.72 -11.85 -10.17
C ASP A 431 -18.61 -11.08 -11.15
N LEU A 432 -18.23 -11.04 -12.44
CA LEU A 432 -18.97 -10.40 -13.54
C LEU A 432 -18.75 -11.13 -14.88
N MET A 433 -19.82 -11.27 -15.67
CA MET A 433 -19.73 -11.66 -17.09
C MET A 433 -20.11 -10.51 -18.00
N VAL A 434 -19.31 -10.29 -19.04
CA VAL A 434 -19.53 -9.28 -20.09
C VAL A 434 -19.74 -9.99 -21.43
N ILE A 435 -20.86 -9.73 -22.09
CA ILE A 435 -21.17 -10.28 -23.41
C ILE A 435 -20.96 -9.19 -24.47
N ASP A 436 -20.16 -9.48 -25.49
CA ASP A 436 -19.94 -8.57 -26.62
C ASP A 436 -21.10 -8.66 -27.63
N GLY A 437 -22.18 -7.96 -27.27
CA GLY A 437 -23.22 -7.53 -28.19
C GLY A 437 -24.52 -7.11 -27.49
N GLY A 438 -25.62 -7.17 -28.23
CA GLY A 438 -26.85 -6.45 -27.85
C GLY A 438 -27.75 -7.18 -26.84
N LYS A 439 -28.88 -6.54 -26.52
CA LYS A 439 -29.91 -7.01 -25.57
C LYS A 439 -30.37 -8.47 -25.78
N GLY A 440 -30.47 -8.92 -27.03
CA GLY A 440 -30.86 -10.31 -27.33
C GLY A 440 -29.83 -11.34 -26.84
N GLN A 441 -28.53 -11.02 -26.93
CA GLN A 441 -27.46 -11.88 -26.45
C GLN A 441 -27.36 -11.87 -24.92
N LEU A 442 -27.64 -10.71 -24.29
CA LEU A 442 -27.80 -10.63 -22.83
C LEU A 442 -28.89 -11.59 -22.33
N GLY A 443 -30.05 -11.61 -22.99
CA GLY A 443 -31.14 -12.52 -22.66
C GLY A 443 -30.72 -13.99 -22.71
N ALA A 444 -30.06 -14.39 -23.80
CA ALA A 444 -29.56 -15.76 -23.97
C ALA A 444 -28.54 -16.16 -22.88
N ALA A 445 -27.65 -15.24 -22.48
CA ALA A 445 -26.70 -15.49 -21.40
C ALA A 445 -27.36 -15.62 -20.02
N LEU A 446 -28.37 -14.79 -19.74
CA LEU A 446 -29.15 -14.86 -18.50
C LEU A 446 -29.94 -16.17 -18.38
N ASP A 447 -30.56 -16.62 -19.48
CA ASP A 447 -31.26 -17.91 -19.51
C ASP A 447 -30.31 -19.09 -19.27
N ALA A 448 -29.12 -19.06 -19.87
CA ALA A 448 -28.08 -20.07 -19.64
C ALA A 448 -27.58 -20.09 -18.18
N ALA A 449 -27.38 -18.91 -17.56
CA ALA A 449 -26.97 -18.80 -16.17
C ALA A 449 -28.07 -19.28 -15.19
N ARG A 450 -29.34 -18.99 -15.51
CA ARG A 450 -30.50 -19.50 -14.78
C ARG A 450 -30.57 -21.03 -14.83
N ALA A 451 -30.40 -21.62 -16.01
CA ALA A 451 -30.38 -23.07 -16.18
C ALA A 451 -29.24 -23.75 -15.39
N ALA A 452 -28.12 -23.04 -15.17
CA ALA A 452 -26.99 -23.51 -14.36
C ALA A 452 -27.13 -23.21 -12.85
N GLY A 453 -28.26 -22.66 -12.39
CA GLY A 453 -28.50 -22.31 -10.98
C GLY A 453 -27.68 -21.11 -10.49
N ARG A 454 -27.23 -20.24 -11.40
CA ARG A 454 -26.39 -19.04 -11.10
C ARG A 454 -27.10 -17.75 -11.46
N GLU A 455 -28.37 -17.64 -11.07
CA GLU A 455 -29.22 -16.46 -11.31
C GLU A 455 -28.68 -15.16 -10.68
N GLN A 456 -27.87 -15.27 -9.62
CA GLN A 456 -27.29 -14.13 -8.90
C GLN A 456 -25.98 -13.62 -9.52
N LEU A 457 -25.45 -14.29 -10.54
CA LEU A 457 -24.23 -13.88 -11.20
C LEU A 457 -24.49 -12.61 -12.03
N PRO A 458 -23.76 -11.50 -11.80
CA PRO A 458 -23.90 -10.31 -12.63
C PRO A 458 -23.49 -10.58 -14.09
N ILE A 459 -24.39 -10.29 -15.03
CA ILE A 459 -24.15 -10.39 -16.47
C ILE A 459 -24.57 -9.08 -17.12
N VAL A 460 -23.70 -8.50 -17.94
CA VAL A 460 -23.93 -7.27 -18.71
C VAL A 460 -23.58 -7.51 -20.18
N SER A 461 -24.11 -6.68 -21.08
CA SER A 461 -23.72 -6.73 -22.48
C SER A 461 -23.32 -5.37 -23.03
N LEU A 462 -22.40 -5.37 -23.99
CA LEU A 462 -21.83 -4.17 -24.63
C LEU A 462 -22.14 -4.19 -26.13
N ALA A 463 -22.85 -3.19 -26.65
CA ALA A 463 -23.22 -3.15 -28.07
C ALA A 463 -22.15 -2.48 -28.95
N LYS A 464 -21.73 -3.17 -30.02
CA LYS A 464 -20.64 -2.77 -30.94
C LYS A 464 -20.82 -1.44 -31.70
N ARG A 465 -22.01 -0.84 -31.75
CA ARG A 465 -22.27 0.38 -32.57
C ARG A 465 -22.17 1.69 -31.81
N GLU A 466 -22.54 1.72 -30.53
CA GLU A 466 -22.62 2.95 -29.72
C GLU A 466 -22.01 2.78 -28.31
N GLU A 467 -21.32 1.67 -28.05
CA GLU A 467 -20.76 1.32 -26.72
C GLU A 467 -21.79 1.33 -25.58
N GLU A 468 -23.07 1.14 -25.93
CA GLU A 468 -24.17 1.07 -24.98
C GLU A 468 -24.06 -0.17 -24.09
N ILE A 469 -24.28 0.04 -22.78
CA ILE A 469 -24.23 -1.00 -21.75
C ILE A 469 -25.65 -1.43 -21.42
N TYR A 470 -25.96 -2.71 -21.57
CA TYR A 470 -27.26 -3.26 -21.20
C TYR A 470 -27.18 -3.99 -19.86
N LEU A 471 -28.02 -3.56 -18.92
CA LEU A 471 -28.18 -4.18 -17.60
C LEU A 471 -29.49 -4.99 -17.51
N PRO A 472 -29.51 -6.12 -16.78
CA PRO A 472 -30.73 -6.89 -16.55
C PRO A 472 -31.82 -6.03 -15.90
N GLY A 473 -33.04 -6.06 -16.46
CA GLY A 473 -34.21 -5.38 -15.90
C GLY A 473 -34.29 -3.87 -16.15
N ARG A 474 -33.38 -3.27 -16.93
CA ARG A 474 -33.50 -1.87 -17.38
C ARG A 474 -34.03 -1.80 -18.82
N ALA A 475 -34.97 -0.88 -19.07
CA ALA A 475 -35.61 -0.71 -20.37
C ALA A 475 -34.70 0.04 -21.37
N GLU A 476 -33.79 0.87 -20.88
CA GLU A 476 -32.85 1.73 -21.63
C GLU A 476 -31.41 1.50 -21.14
N ALA A 477 -30.44 1.79 -22.02
CA ALA A 477 -28.99 1.62 -21.81
C ALA A 477 -28.42 2.64 -20.81
#